data_AF-A0A0D3LF03-F1
#
_entry.id   AF-A0A0D3LF03-F1
#
_cell.length_a   1.000
_cell.length_b   1.000
_cell.length_c   1.000
_cell.angle_alpha   90.00
_cell.angle_beta   90.00
_cell.angle_gamma   90.00
#
_symmetry.space_group_name_H-M   'P 1'
#
loop_
_entity.id
_entity.type
_entity.pdbx_description
1 polymer ?
#
loop_
_entity_poly.entity_id
_entity_poly.type
_entity_poly.pdbx_seq_one_letter_code
_entity_poly.pdbx_strand_id
1 'polypeptide(L)' 'MPHDRDEVYIIATGSGKFMLEEELTAFKAGDFLFVPAGANHRFVEFTDDFSTWVLFYGPPGGERSEPINHLS' A
#
# COMPACT_ATOMS: atom_id res chain seq x y z
N MET A 1 -4.54 -12.28 5.87
CA MET A 1 -4.07 -12.93 4.63
C MET A 1 -3.78 -11.80 3.67
N PRO A 2 -2.60 -11.78 3.02
CA PRO A 2 -2.32 -10.77 1.99
C PRO A 2 -3.40 -10.75 0.91
N HIS A 3 -3.76 -9.57 0.43
CA HIS A 3 -4.76 -9.42 -0.61
C HIS A 3 -4.19 -9.79 -1.98
N ASP A 4 -5.04 -10.27 -2.88
CA ASP A 4 -4.65 -10.72 -4.22
C ASP A 4 -4.58 -9.59 -5.25
N ARG A 5 -4.74 -8.33 -4.84
CA ARG A 5 -4.65 -7.14 -5.68
C ARG A 5 -3.71 -6.13 -5.04
N ASP A 6 -3.23 -5.19 -5.85
CA ASP A 6 -2.43 -4.08 -5.34
C ASP A 6 -3.29 -3.18 -4.44
N GLU A 7 -2.66 -2.62 -3.41
CA GLU A 7 -3.29 -1.72 -2.47
C GLU A 7 -2.58 -0.38 -2.45
N VAL A 8 -3.38 0.67 -2.32
CA VAL A 8 -2.91 2.01 -2.02
C VAL A 8 -3.57 2.48 -0.72
N TYR A 9 -2.74 2.97 0.18
CA TYR A 9 -3.18 3.67 1.38
C TYR A 9 -2.88 5.15 1.24
N ILE A 10 -3.91 5.98 1.45
CA ILE A 10 -3.76 7.43 1.59
C ILE A 10 -4.07 7.77 3.04
N ILE A 11 -3.09 8.29 3.77
CA ILE A 11 -3.25 8.58 5.20
C ILE A 11 -4.06 9.86 5.36
N ALA A 12 -5.25 9.77 5.94
CA ALA A 12 -6.15 10.91 6.12
C ALA A 12 -5.84 11.69 7.41
N THR A 13 -5.59 10.97 8.51
CA THR A 13 -5.25 11.55 9.82
C THR A 13 -4.27 10.66 10.58
N GLY A 14 -3.63 11.22 11.62
CA GLY A 14 -2.67 10.52 12.47
C GLY A 14 -1.28 10.29 11.86
N SER A 15 -0.48 9.51 12.58
CA SER A 15 0.87 9.08 12.20
C SER A 15 1.22 7.74 12.86
N GLY A 16 2.30 7.11 12.41
CA GLY A 16 2.75 5.84 12.97
C GLY A 16 3.85 5.20 12.15
N LYS A 17 3.92 3.87 12.19
CA LYS A 17 4.83 3.09 11.35
C LYS A 17 4.08 2.04 10.55
N PHE A 18 4.54 1.79 9.34
CA PHE A 18 4.03 0.80 8.42
C PHE A 18 5.10 -0.27 8.21
N MET A 19 4.75 -1.52 8.49
CA MET A 19 5.58 -2.67 8.16
C MET A 19 5.15 -3.19 6.80
N LEU A 20 6.05 -3.22 5.83
CA LEU A 20 5.89 -3.86 4.53
C LEU A 20 6.98 -4.92 4.40
N GLU A 21 6.57 -6.19 4.39
CA GLU A 21 7.48 -7.33 4.57
C GLU A 21 8.36 -7.16 5.82
N GLU A 22 9.65 -6.91 5.64
CA GLU A 22 10.65 -6.71 6.70
C GLU A 22 11.08 -5.25 6.84
N GLU A 23 10.51 -4.35 6.02
CA GLU A 23 10.82 -2.93 6.02
C GLU A 23 9.81 -2.14 6.86
N LEU A 24 10.35 -1.28 7.72
CA LEU A 24 9.55 -0.41 8.57
C LEU A 24 9.70 1.05 8.13
N THR A 25 8.61 1.68 7.74
CA THR A 25 8.56 3.07 7.27
C THR A 25 7.68 3.92 8.19
N ALA A 26 8.14 5.09 8.59
CA ALA A 26 7.28 6.05 9.31
C ALA A 26 6.30 6.70 8.34
N PHE A 27 5.05 6.90 8.76
CA PHE A 27 4.02 7.59 7.97
C PHE A 27 3.34 8.71 8.78
N LYS A 28 2.70 9.63 8.06
CA LYS A 28 1.85 10.71 8.58
C LYS A 28 0.71 11.04 7.61
N ALA A 29 -0.25 11.84 8.07
CA ALA A 29 -1.31 12.38 7.22
C ALA A 29 -0.76 13.01 5.93
N GLY A 30 -1.39 12.67 4.80
CA GLY A 30 -0.98 13.06 3.45
C GLY A 30 -0.03 12.09 2.76
N ASP A 31 0.58 11.14 3.47
CA ASP A 31 1.45 10.14 2.86
C ASP A 31 0.64 9.14 2.01
N PHE A 32 1.32 8.61 0.99
CA PHE A 32 0.84 7.57 0.09
C PHE A 32 1.72 6.34 0.30
N LEU A 33 1.10 5.20 0.60
CA LEU A 33 1.78 3.92 0.74
C LEU A 33 1.26 2.95 -0.33
N PHE A 34 2.18 2.25 -0.98
CA PHE A 34 1.86 1.23 -1.97
C PHE A 34 2.18 -0.15 -1.41
N VAL A 35 1.28 -1.10 -1.63
CA VAL A 35 1.45 -2.51 -1.26
C VAL A 35 1.23 -3.35 -2.51
N PRO A 36 2.27 -4.05 -3.01
CA PRO A 36 2.11 -5.01 -4.08
C PRO A 36 1.16 -6.15 -3.66
N ALA A 37 0.38 -6.67 -4.61
CA ALA A 37 -0.43 -7.85 -4.40
C ALA A 37 0.38 -8.99 -3.75
N GLY A 38 -0.19 -9.60 -2.71
CA GLY A 38 0.44 -10.68 -1.97
C GLY A 38 1.46 -10.27 -0.91
N ALA A 39 1.83 -8.99 -0.82
CA ALA A 39 2.81 -8.54 0.18
C ALA A 39 2.23 -8.48 1.59
N ASN A 40 2.99 -9.00 2.57
CA ASN A 40 2.62 -8.90 3.98
C ASN A 40 2.78 -7.46 4.45
N HIS A 41 1.75 -6.91 5.09
CA HIS A 41 1.82 -5.56 5.60
C HIS A 41 0.95 -5.35 6.84
N ARG A 42 1.31 -4.36 7.67
CA ARG A 42 0.52 -3.93 8.82
C ARG A 42 0.91 -2.53 9.30
N PHE A 43 -0.07 -1.79 9.80
CA PHE A 43 0.16 -0.59 10.60
C PHE A 43 0.54 -0.99 12.04
N VAL A 44 1.55 -0.33 12.60
CA VAL A 44 2.02 -0.54 13.98
C VAL A 44 2.37 0.80 14.63
N GLU A 45 2.28 0.87 15.96
CA GLU A 45 2.70 2.05 16.74
C GLU A 45 2.12 3.37 16.21
N PHE A 46 0.80 3.39 15.95
CA PHE A 46 0.10 4.55 15.40
C PHE A 46 -0.70 5.31 16.45
N THR A 47 -0.97 6.58 16.17
CA THR A 47 -1.76 7.45 17.03
C THR A 47 -3.24 7.06 17.04
N ASP A 48 -3.96 7.42 18.11
CA ASP A 48 -5.38 7.08 18.29
C ASP A 48 -6.29 7.64 17.19
N ASP A 49 -5.88 8.74 16.55
CA ASP A 49 -6.61 9.40 15.46
C ASP A 49 -6.22 8.87 14.07
N PHE A 50 -5.43 7.80 13.97
CA PHE A 50 -5.04 7.23 12.69
C PHE A 50 -6.27 6.81 11.86
N SER A 51 -6.35 7.34 10.64
CA SER A 51 -7.31 6.88 9.63
C SER A 51 -6.70 6.93 8.23
N THR A 52 -7.15 6.02 7.36
CA THR A 52 -6.64 5.92 5.99
C THR A 52 -7.75 5.47 5.04
N TRP A 53 -7.66 5.93 3.80
CA TRP A 53 -8.38 5.36 2.67
C TRP A 53 -7.56 4.22 2.09
N VAL A 54 -8.19 3.07 1.87
CA VAL A 54 -7.60 1.95 1.14
C VAL A 54 -8.28 1.80 -0.22
N LEU A 55 -7.47 1.68 -1.27
CA LEU A 55 -7.92 1.39 -2.63
C LEU A 55 -7.31 0.06 -3.06
N PHE A 56 -8.15 -0.90 -3.42
CA PHE A 56 -7.74 -2.14 -4.07
C PHE A 56 -7.88 -1.97 -5.59
N TYR A 57 -6.79 -2.14 -6.33
CA TYR A 57 -6.79 -1.89 -7.78
C TYR A 57 -5.98 -2.93 -8.56
N GLY A 58 -6.17 -2.93 -9.87
CA GLY A 58 -5.55 -3.87 -10.80
C GLY A 58 -6.22 -5.26 -10.82
N PRO A 59 -5.71 -6.16 -11.68
CA PRO A 59 -6.17 -7.54 -11.76
C PRO A 59 -5.71 -8.36 -10.55
N PRO A 60 -6.27 -9.56 -10.33
CA PRO A 60 -5.67 -10.53 -9.42
C PRO A 60 -4.20 -10.80 -9.77
N GLY A 61 -3.33 -10.74 -8.78
CA GLY A 61 -1.87 -10.78 -8.89
C GLY A 61 -1.19 -9.42 -9.03
N GLY A 62 -1.93 -8.31 -9.00
CA GLY A 62 -1.39 -6.95 -9.14
C GLY A 62 -1.13 -6.54 -10.59
N GLU A 63 -0.84 -5.27 -10.79
CA GLU A 63 -0.42 -4.76 -12.11
C GLU A 63 0.90 -5.40 -12.53
N ARG A 64 0.96 -5.87 -13.77
CA ARG A 64 2.20 -6.36 -14.38
C ARG A 64 2.73 -5.30 -15.33
N SER A 65 4.03 -5.06 -15.29
CA SER A 65 4.72 -4.35 -16.37
C SER A 65 4.72 -5.23 -17.63
N GLU A 66 3.66 -5.15 -18.42
CA GLU A 66 3.73 -5.57 -19.82
C GLU A 66 4.75 -4.64 -20.53
N PRO A 67 5.73 -5.17 -21.27
CA PRO A 67 6.57 -4.33 -22.09
C PRO A 67 5.68 -3.60 -23.10
N ILE A 68 5.72 -2.27 -23.08
CA ILE A 68 4.96 -1.48 -24.04
C ILE A 68 5.62 -1.64 -25.42
N ASN A 69 5.15 -2.58 -26.23
CA ASN A 69 5.54 -2.71 -27.63
C ASN A 69 4.87 -1.59 -28.44
N HIS A 70 5.41 -0.38 -28.36
CA HIS A 70 5.07 0.71 -29.27
C HIS A 70 5.80 0.56 -30.61
N LEU A 71 5.43 -0.46 -31.40
CA LEU A 71 5.74 -0.49 -32.83
C LEU A 71 4.59 -1.15 -33.58
N SER A 72 3.75 -0.32 -34.17
CA SER A 72 2.91 -0.63 -35.34
C SER A 72 3.06 0.53 -36.32
#